data_AF-A0A834HR94-F1
#
_entry.id   AF-A0A834HR94-F1
#
_cell.length_a   1.000
_cell.length_b   1.000
_cell.length_c   1.000
_cell.angle_alpha   90.00
_cell.angle_beta   90.00
_cell.angle_gamma   90.00
#
_symmetry.space_group_name_H-M   'P 1'
#
loop_
_entity.id
_entity.type
_entity.pdbx_description
1 polymer ?
#
loop_
_entity_poly.entity_id
_entity_poly.type
_entity_poly.pdbx_seq_one_letter_code
_entity_poly.pdbx_strand_id
1 'polypeptide(L)'
;MDPDAGALKNFKDFLQLYNKMTEMCFKRCIDNLNSRKLDPHELACVEDCSQKFILYNNKLMQNFVRAQSEIMNKRMKEAEEQSMLDSEEQKKNNINLTDSIGGQEISVSDR
;
A
#
# COMPACT_ATOMS: atom_id res chain seq x y z
N MET A 1 29.98 7.62 0.39
CA MET A 1 29.15 6.73 -0.42
C MET A 1 28.19 6.05 0.52
N ASP A 2 27.01 6.62 0.69
CA ASP A 2 25.95 6.03 1.48
C ASP A 2 25.47 4.75 0.79
N PRO A 3 25.31 3.63 1.50
CA PRO A 3 24.64 2.48 0.93
C PRO A 3 23.22 2.89 0.57
N ASP A 4 22.84 2.75 -0.70
CA ASP A 4 21.51 3.05 -1.23
C ASP A 4 20.43 2.47 -0.31
N ALA A 5 19.77 3.33 0.47
CA ALA A 5 18.80 2.91 1.49
C ALA A 5 17.68 2.04 0.91
N GLY A 6 17.36 2.23 -0.37
CA GLY A 6 16.44 1.37 -1.13
C GLY A 6 16.97 -0.05 -1.34
N ALA A 7 18.25 -0.21 -1.70
CA ALA A 7 18.87 -1.53 -1.85
C ALA A 7 18.92 -2.28 -0.52
N LEU A 8 19.26 -1.59 0.57
CA LEU A 8 19.27 -2.17 1.92
C LEU A 8 17.86 -2.61 2.36
N LYS A 9 16.84 -1.80 2.06
CA LYS A 9 15.44 -2.17 2.32
C LYS A 9 15.03 -3.42 1.55
N ASN A 10 15.31 -3.48 0.25
CA ASN A 10 14.98 -4.64 -0.59
C ASN A 10 15.68 -5.91 -0.09
N PHE A 11 16.93 -5.80 0.34
CA PHE A 11 17.66 -6.92 0.91
C PHE A 11 17.06 -7.40 2.23
N LYS A 12 16.68 -6.48 3.11
CA LYS A 12 15.97 -6.82 4.35
C LYS A 12 14.64 -7.53 4.07
N ASP A 13 13.86 -7.04 3.12
CA ASP A 13 12.58 -7.63 2.74
C ASP A 13 12.77 -9.04 2.16
N PHE A 14 13.81 -9.24 1.35
CA PHE A 14 14.20 -10.56 0.84
C PHE A 14 14.57 -11.53 1.97
N LEU A 15 15.38 -11.11 2.94
CA LEU A 15 15.76 -11.97 4.07
C LEU A 15 14.55 -12.35 4.93
N GLN A 16 13.62 -11.41 5.14
CA GLN A 16 12.38 -11.71 5.85
C GLN A 16 11.52 -12.75 5.12
N LEU A 17 11.45 -12.64 3.79
CA LEU A 17 10.73 -13.61 2.96
C LEU A 17 11.41 -15.00 3.00
N TYR A 18 12.73 -15.04 2.91
CA TYR A 18 13.53 -16.27 3.01
C TYR A 18 13.29 -16.96 4.36
N ASN A 19 13.37 -16.21 5.47
CA ASN A 19 13.15 -16.76 6.81
C ASN A 19 11.73 -17.32 6.99
N LYS A 20 10.71 -16.66 6.44
CA LYS A 20 9.34 -17.18 6.45
C LYS A 20 9.20 -18.46 5.65
N MET A 21 9.83 -18.53 4.47
CA MET A 21 9.80 -19.71 3.62
C MET A 21 10.46 -20.89 4.33
N THR A 22 11.65 -20.70 4.89
CA THR A 22 12.40 -21.77 5.57
C THR A 22 11.64 -22.28 6.79
N GLU A 23 11.09 -21.39 7.62
CA GLU A 23 10.27 -21.79 8.78
C GLU A 23 9.03 -22.60 8.35
N MET A 24 8.31 -22.14 7.33
CA MET A 24 7.10 -22.80 6.83
C MET A 24 7.41 -24.19 6.27
N CYS A 25 8.43 -24.30 5.42
CA CYS A 25 8.79 -25.58 4.81
C CYS A 25 9.34 -26.56 5.85
N PHE A 26 10.14 -26.08 6.81
CA PHE A 26 10.59 -26.92 7.92
C PHE A 26 9.41 -27.51 8.71
N LYS A 27 8.46 -26.66 9.15
CA LYS A 27 7.29 -27.09 9.92
C LYS A 27 6.36 -28.05 9.18
N ARG A 28 6.37 -28.04 7.85
CA ARG A 28 5.43 -28.80 7.02
C ARG A 28 6.01 -30.08 6.43
N CYS A 29 7.32 -30.10 6.18
CA CYS A 29 7.98 -31.19 5.48
C CYS A 29 8.90 -32.04 6.35
N ILE A 30 9.38 -31.51 7.49
CA ILE A 30 10.28 -32.25 8.37
C ILE A 30 9.46 -32.88 9.49
N ASP A 31 9.31 -34.20 9.45
CA ASP A 31 8.53 -34.97 10.41
C ASP A 31 9.38 -36.02 11.15
N ASN A 32 10.56 -36.36 10.63
CA ASN A 32 11.47 -37.32 11.24
C ASN A 32 12.74 -36.65 11.77
N LEU A 33 12.88 -36.59 13.09
CA LEU A 33 14.04 -36.01 13.77
C LEU A 33 15.00 -37.06 14.36
N ASN A 34 14.85 -38.34 13.98
CA ASN A 34 15.69 -39.43 14.48
C ASN A 34 17.07 -39.51 13.79
N SER A 35 17.25 -38.76 12.70
CA SER A 35 18.43 -38.77 11.85
C SER A 35 18.88 -37.34 11.55
N ARG A 36 20.19 -37.13 11.38
CA ARG A 36 20.74 -35.83 10.97
C ARG A 36 20.51 -35.52 9.48
N LYS A 37 20.26 -36.55 8.68
CA LYS A 37 20.01 -36.41 7.24
C LYS A 37 18.51 -36.40 7.00
N LEU A 38 18.07 -35.59 6.04
CA LEU A 38 16.69 -35.64 5.56
C LEU A 38 16.43 -36.96 4.85
N ASP A 39 15.24 -37.51 5.06
CA ASP A 39 14.76 -38.64 4.28
C ASP A 39 14.41 -38.20 2.84
N PRO A 40 14.43 -39.10 1.84
CA PRO A 40 14.14 -38.75 0.45
C PRO A 40 12.77 -38.08 0.25
N HIS A 41 11.77 -38.45 1.06
CA HIS A 41 10.46 -37.83 1.05
C HIS A 41 10.49 -36.38 1.56
N GLU A 42 11.20 -36.13 2.66
CA GLU A 42 11.35 -34.78 3.23
C GLU A 42 12.10 -33.87 2.25
N LEU A 43 13.12 -34.37 1.57
CA LEU A 43 13.87 -33.64 0.54
C LEU A 43 12.94 -33.21 -0.61
N ALA A 44 12.19 -34.14 -1.18
CA ALA A 44 11.23 -33.84 -2.24
C ALA A 44 10.15 -32.84 -1.78
N CYS A 45 9.66 -32.97 -0.54
CA CYS A 45 8.69 -32.04 0.03
C CYS A 45 9.25 -30.62 0.16
N VAL A 46 10.49 -30.46 0.63
CA VAL A 46 11.12 -29.13 0.80
C VAL A 46 11.34 -28.45 -0.55
N GLU A 47 11.78 -29.19 -1.57
CA GLU A 47 11.91 -28.68 -2.94
C GLU A 47 10.58 -28.16 -3.47
N ASP A 48 9.54 -28.99 -3.42
CA ASP A 48 8.17 -28.64 -3.79
C ASP A 48 7.63 -27.43 -3.01
N CYS A 49 7.85 -27.42 -1.70
CA CYS A 49 7.39 -26.35 -0.81
C CYS A 49 8.01 -25.02 -1.19
N SER A 50 9.33 -24.99 -1.41
CA SER A 50 10.05 -23.79 -1.81
C SER A 50 9.56 -23.24 -3.16
N GLN A 51 9.36 -24.13 -4.15
CA GLN A 51 8.85 -23.73 -5.46
C GLN A 51 7.42 -23.18 -5.38
N LYS A 52 6.53 -23.89 -4.66
CA LYS A 52 5.14 -23.45 -4.42
C LYS A 52 5.11 -22.10 -3.72
N PHE A 53 5.97 -21.90 -2.72
CA PHE A 53 6.05 -20.65 -1.98
C PHE A 53 6.48 -19.47 -2.87
N ILE A 54 7.53 -19.65 -3.70
CA ILE A 54 8.01 -18.60 -4.60
C ILE A 54 6.93 -18.23 -5.64
N LEU A 55 6.31 -19.23 -6.27
CA LEU A 55 5.25 -19.00 -7.26
C LEU A 55 4.04 -18.31 -6.63
N TYR A 56 3.65 -18.73 -5.43
CA TYR A 56 2.58 -18.11 -4.67
C TYR A 56 2.92 -16.66 -4.32
N ASN A 57 4.11 -16.39 -3.79
CA ASN A 57 4.52 -15.05 -3.40
C ASN A 57 4.53 -14.08 -4.60
N ASN A 58 5.01 -14.54 -5.76
CA ASN A 58 4.98 -13.75 -6.99
C ASN A 58 3.54 -13.45 -7.44
N LYS A 59 2.65 -14.44 -7.40
CA LYS A 59 1.23 -14.24 -7.75
C LYS A 59 0.51 -13.33 -6.76
N LEU A 60 0.81 -13.47 -5.47
CA LEU A 60 0.28 -12.61 -4.41
C LEU A 60 0.71 -11.17 -4.64
N MET A 61 1.97 -10.93 -4.97
CA MET A 61 2.48 -9.59 -5.26
C MET A 61 1.78 -8.96 -6.47
N GLN A 62 1.57 -9.72 -7.55
CA GLN A 62 0.83 -9.24 -8.72
C GLN A 62 -0.61 -8.83 -8.36
N ASN A 63 -1.30 -9.65 -7.57
CA ASN A 63 -2.67 -9.33 -7.14
C ASN A 63 -2.69 -8.13 -6.19
N PHE A 64 -1.72 -8.03 -5.29
CA PHE A 64 -1.60 -6.90 -4.36
C PHE A 64 -1.42 -5.59 -5.11
N VAL A 65 -0.54 -5.54 -6.12
CA VAL A 65 -0.34 -4.34 -6.95
C VAL A 65 -1.62 -3.95 -7.71
N ARG A 66 -2.37 -4.92 -8.24
CA ARG A 66 -3.67 -4.66 -8.89
C ARG A 66 -4.67 -4.04 -7.92
N ALA A 67 -4.89 -4.67 -6.76
CA ALA A 67 -5.81 -4.17 -5.74
C ALA A 67 -5.38 -2.79 -5.20
N GLN A 68 -4.08 -2.57 -5.01
CA GLN A 68 -3.55 -1.28 -4.57
C GLN A 68 -3.84 -0.17 -5.58
N SER A 69 -3.68 -0.44 -6.88
CA SER A 69 -4.01 0.52 -7.95
C SER A 69 -5.49 0.90 -7.95
N GLU A 70 -6.38 -0.09 -7.81
CA GLU A 70 -7.83 0.14 -7.72
C GLU A 70 -8.20 1.01 -6.50
N ILE A 71 -7.64 0.69 -5.33
CA ILE A 71 -7.85 1.47 -4.10
C ILE A 71 -7.31 2.89 -4.26
N MET A 72 -6.12 3.05 -4.85
CA MET A 72 -5.51 4.37 -5.07
C MET A 72 -6.37 5.22 -6.01
N ASN A 73 -6.85 4.65 -7.12
CA ASN A 73 -7.73 5.34 -8.07
C ASN A 73 -9.04 5.79 -7.42
N LYS A 74 -9.63 4.95 -6.56
CA LYS A 74 -10.82 5.32 -5.79
C LYS A 74 -10.55 6.48 -4.84
N ARG A 75 -9.45 6.40 -4.08
CA ARG A 75 -9.03 7.46 -3.15
C ARG A 75 -8.72 8.78 -3.85
N MET A 76 -8.13 8.74 -5.05
CA MET A 76 -7.87 9.96 -5.82
C MET A 76 -9.18 10.62 -6.26
N LYS A 77 -10.15 9.86 -6.75
CA LYS A 77 -11.47 10.41 -7.13
C LYS A 77 -12.21 11.03 -5.94
N GLU A 78 -12.23 10.35 -4.80
CA GLU A 78 -12.85 10.87 -3.58
C GLU A 78 -12.15 12.16 -3.10
N ALA A 79 -10.82 12.24 -3.20
CA ALA A 79 -10.07 13.44 -2.85
C ALA A 79 -10.32 14.59 -3.83
N GLU A 80 -10.43 14.31 -5.13
CA GLU A 80 -10.80 15.28 -6.16
C GLU A 80 -12.21 15.84 -5.91
N GLU A 81 -13.20 14.96 -5.68
CA GLU A 81 -14.58 15.34 -5.36
C GLU A 81 -14.64 16.22 -4.09
N GLN A 82 -13.93 15.82 -3.03
CA GLN A 82 -13.87 16.62 -1.80
C GLN A 82 -13.23 17.99 -2.05
N SER A 83 -12.15 18.07 -2.84
CA SER A 83 -11.49 19.33 -3.16
C SER A 83 -12.39 20.30 -3.96
N MET A 84 -13.27 19.76 -4.81
CA MET A 84 -14.25 20.56 -5.55
C MET A 84 -15.32 21.12 -4.60
N LEU A 85 -15.86 20.28 -3.71
CA LEU A 85 -16.87 20.71 -2.73
C LEU A 85 -16.31 21.79 -1.77
N ASP A 86 -15.09 21.61 -1.27
CA ASP A 86 -14.43 22.58 -0.38
C ASP A 86 -14.20 23.93 -1.10
N SER A 87 -13.87 23.89 -2.40
CA SER A 87 -13.70 25.09 -3.24
C SER A 87 -15.01 25.82 -3.51
N GLU A 88 -16.12 25.08 -3.67
CA GLU A 88 -17.46 25.65 -3.81
C GLU A 88 -17.98 26.25 -2.49
N GLU A 89 -17.70 25.60 -1.37
CA GLU A 89 -18.07 26.08 -0.04
C GLU A 89 -17.30 27.36 0.33
N GLN A 90 -16.01 27.44 0.02
CA GLN A 90 -15.23 28.67 0.17
C GLN A 90 -15.81 29.84 -0.64
N LYS A 91 -16.27 29.60 -1.88
CA LYS A 91 -16.91 30.64 -2.70
C LYS A 91 -18.21 31.14 -2.07
N LYS A 92 -19.07 30.23 -1.58
CA LYS A 92 -20.33 30.60 -0.91
C LYS A 92 -20.10 31.37 0.38
N ASN A 93 -19.12 30.97 1.19
CA ASN A 93 -18.77 31.67 2.42
C ASN A 93 -18.23 33.09 2.15
N ASN A 94 -17.46 33.28 1.08
CA ASN A 94 -16.97 34.61 0.69
C ASN A 94 -18.11 35.54 0.24
N ILE A 95 -19.10 35.02 -0.49
CA ILE A 95 -20.28 35.77 -0.96
C ILE A 95 -21.16 36.20 0.23
N ASN A 96 -21.38 35.32 1.21
CA ASN A 96 -22.14 35.66 2.43
C ASN A 96 -21.44 36.74 3.30
N LEU A 97 -20.10 36.78 3.30
CA LEU A 97 -19.34 37.86 3.96
C LEU A 97 -19.53 39.21 3.25
N THR A 98 -19.59 39.23 1.92
CA THR A 98 -19.79 40.47 1.16
C THR A 98 -21.21 41.03 1.30
N ASP A 99 -22.23 40.18 1.38
CA ASP A 99 -23.62 40.61 1.56
C ASP A 99 -23.89 41.15 2.97
N SER A 100 -23.15 40.69 3.99
CA SER A 100 -23.27 41.20 5.36
C SER A 100 -22.61 42.58 5.56
N ILE A 101 -21.73 43.01 4.64
CA ILE A 101 -21.06 44.33 4.67
C ILE A 101 -21.82 45.36 3.80
N GLY A 102 -22.64 44.92 2.83
CA GLY A 102 -23.36 45.79 1.88
C GLY A 102 -24.63 46.49 2.39
N GLY A 103 -24.94 46.41 3.69
CA GLY A 103 -26.21 46.90 4.27
C GLY A 103 -26.31 48.38 4.66
N GLN A 104 -25.41 49.26 4.24
CA GLN A 104 -25.53 50.70 4.52
C GLN A 104 -25.21 51.55 3.27
N GLU A 105 -26.25 51.91 2.50
CA GLU A 105 -26.15 52.96 1.48
C GLU A 105 -26.01 54.34 2.16
N ILE A 106 -24.98 55.10 1.80
CA ILE A 106 -25.04 56.57 1.81
C ILE A 106 -24.66 57.06 0.40
N SER A 107 -25.67 57.65 -0.24
CA SER A 107 -25.62 58.36 -1.50
C SER A 107 -24.74 59.61 -1.47
N VAL A 108 -23.90 59.83 -2.49
CA VAL A 108 -23.47 61.17 -2.96
C VAL A 108 -23.22 61.04 -4.47
N SER A 109 -24.21 61.30 -5.34
CA SER A 109 -24.56 62.58 -5.97
C SER A 109 -23.41 63.23 -6.77
N ASP A 110 -23.62 63.27 -8.09
CA ASP A 110 -22.82 63.94 -9.12
C ASP A 110 -22.39 65.36 -8.77
N ARG A 111 -21.11 65.66 -9.03
CA ARG A 111 -20.61 66.87 -9.73
C ARG A 111 -19.14 66.78 -10.08
#